data_AF-A0A7W1AVR2-F1
#
_entry.id   AF-A0A7W1AVR2-F1
#
_cell.length_a   1.000
_cell.length_b   1.000
_cell.length_c   1.000
_cell.angle_alpha   90.00
_cell.angle_beta   90.00
_cell.angle_gamma   90.00
#
_symmetry.space_group_name_H-M   'P 1'
#
loop_
_entity.id
_entity.type
_entity.pdbx_description
1 polymer ?
#
loop_
_entity_poly.entity_id
_entity_poly.type
_entity_poly.pdbx_seq_one_letter_code
_entity_poly.pdbx_strand_id
1 'polypeptide(L)'
;MSLKRWLMKTHNFTIVGSGVDTRTADFADRFYAAGCDDATLSMQKGLVVLEFDRKARSFSAALFSALRDVKRAGANIERVEPDYLVNASDIAKRTGMGRAAISLYAKGERAQAFPHPVARVTTDSPLWDWVEVSSWMYHEHKLPLGAVVEAKMVREVNRVVTGDRLPPLWLARQLQMQRIAEAAQ
;
A
#
# COMPACT_ATOMS: atom_id res chain seq x y z
N MET A 1 -1.56 8.05 37.72
CA MET A 1 -0.59 7.56 36.71
C MET A 1 -1.37 6.97 35.55
N SER A 2 -0.99 7.33 34.32
CA SER A 2 -1.89 7.55 33.18
C SER A 2 -2.48 6.31 32.51
N LEU A 3 -3.80 6.29 32.34
CA LEU A 3 -4.59 5.35 31.51
C LEU A 3 -4.13 5.33 30.03
N LYS A 4 -3.29 6.30 29.60
CA LYS A 4 -2.82 6.46 28.21
C LYS A 4 -1.86 5.36 27.73
N ARG A 5 -1.30 4.53 28.62
CA ARG A 5 -0.33 3.46 28.26
C ARG A 5 -0.99 2.21 27.65
N TRP A 6 -2.32 2.10 27.71
CA TRP A 6 -3.03 0.81 27.54
C TRP A 6 -3.83 0.63 26.24
N LEU A 7 -3.43 1.26 25.12
CA LEU A 7 -4.00 0.93 23.80
C LEU A 7 -3.05 1.25 22.63
N MET A 8 -1.73 1.06 22.84
CA MET A 8 -0.79 1.06 21.72
C MET A 8 -0.64 -0.37 21.21
N LYS A 9 -0.77 -0.56 19.90
CA LYS A 9 -0.49 -1.81 19.20
C LYS A 9 0.74 -1.63 18.34
N THR A 10 1.52 -2.69 18.18
CA THR A 10 2.57 -2.75 17.17
C THR A 10 1.93 -2.97 15.82
N HIS A 11 2.30 -2.16 14.84
CA HIS A 11 1.86 -2.26 13.45
C HIS A 11 3.07 -2.58 12.59
N ASN A 12 2.98 -3.66 11.82
CA ASN A 12 4.04 -4.10 10.93
C ASN A 12 3.70 -3.74 9.48
N PHE A 13 4.61 -3.03 8.82
CA PHE A 13 4.50 -2.63 7.42
C PHE A 13 5.88 -2.21 6.91
N THR A 14 6.02 -2.11 5.60
CA THR A 14 7.29 -1.74 4.99
C THR A 14 7.12 -0.43 4.22
N ILE A 15 8.09 0.47 4.31
CA ILE A 15 8.21 1.62 3.43
C ILE A 15 9.39 1.37 2.50
N VAL A 16 9.13 1.45 1.20
CA VAL A 16 10.16 1.43 0.16
C VAL A 16 10.45 2.87 -0.22
N GLY A 17 11.73 3.25 -0.21
CA GLY A 17 12.18 4.59 -0.49
C GLY A 17 13.35 4.67 -1.46
N SER A 18 13.63 5.89 -1.91
CA SER A 18 14.72 6.22 -2.84
C SER A 18 15.36 7.57 -2.48
N GLY A 19 16.31 8.04 -3.30
CA GLY A 19 16.84 9.40 -3.19
C GLY A 19 17.84 9.62 -2.04
N VAL A 20 18.34 8.55 -1.44
CA VAL A 20 19.34 8.57 -0.37
C VAL A 20 20.63 7.91 -0.84
N ASP A 21 21.79 8.52 -0.55
CA ASP A 21 23.08 7.89 -0.81
C ASP A 21 23.40 6.91 0.33
N THR A 22 23.38 5.62 0.02
CA THR A 22 23.62 4.55 0.99
C THR A 22 25.10 4.33 1.30
N ARG A 23 26.01 5.04 0.62
CA ARG A 23 27.46 4.89 0.79
C ARG A 23 28.03 5.82 1.84
N THR A 24 27.22 6.75 2.37
CA THR A 24 27.66 7.65 3.42
C THR A 24 27.72 6.90 4.75
N ALA A 25 28.74 7.19 5.56
CA ALA A 25 28.92 6.51 6.84
C ALA A 25 27.77 6.78 7.84
N ASP A 26 27.06 7.90 7.67
CA ASP A 26 25.92 8.33 8.48
C ASP A 26 24.55 7.85 7.95
N PHE A 27 24.53 7.00 6.92
CA PHE A 27 23.29 6.61 6.24
C PHE A 27 22.22 6.08 7.22
N ALA A 28 22.56 5.09 8.05
CA ALA A 28 21.62 4.51 9.01
C ALA A 28 21.29 5.49 10.15
N ASP A 29 22.29 6.24 10.62
CA ASP A 29 22.15 7.21 11.72
C ASP A 29 21.12 8.29 11.39
N ARG A 30 21.05 8.73 10.13
CA ARG A 30 20.04 9.68 9.66
C ARG A 30 18.62 9.18 9.85
N PHE A 31 18.35 7.91 9.52
CA PHE A 31 17.02 7.32 9.71
C PHE A 31 16.71 7.12 11.18
N TYR A 32 17.68 6.63 11.96
CA TYR A 32 17.55 6.48 13.40
C TYR A 32 17.20 7.82 14.07
N ALA A 33 17.98 8.87 13.81
CA ALA A 33 17.78 10.21 14.35
C ALA A 33 16.47 10.87 13.89
N ALA A 34 15.96 10.51 12.71
CA ALA A 34 14.69 10.99 12.18
C ALA A 34 13.46 10.32 12.83
N GLY A 35 13.65 9.29 13.65
CA GLY A 35 12.59 8.56 14.34
C GLY A 35 12.24 7.20 13.75
N CYS A 36 13.07 6.65 12.86
CA CYS A 36 12.91 5.29 12.32
C CYS A 36 13.69 4.25 13.15
N ASP A 37 13.78 4.45 14.47
CA ASP A 37 14.51 3.61 15.42
C ASP A 37 13.87 2.22 15.65
N ASP A 38 12.66 2.03 15.16
CA ASP A 38 11.91 0.78 15.15
C ASP A 38 11.71 0.20 13.74
N ALA A 39 12.57 0.59 12.80
CA ALA A 39 12.63 0.01 11.47
C ALA A 39 13.93 -0.78 11.26
N THR A 40 13.82 -1.96 10.66
CA THR A 40 14.97 -2.65 10.08
C THR A 40 15.24 -2.06 8.70
N LEU A 41 16.43 -1.52 8.49
CA LEU A 41 16.87 -1.01 7.18
C LEU A 41 17.53 -2.13 6.38
N SER A 42 17.10 -2.29 5.13
CA SER A 42 17.78 -3.13 4.16
C SER A 42 17.83 -2.45 2.79
N MET A 43 18.65 -3.01 1.91
CA MET A 43 18.80 -2.54 0.55
C MET A 43 18.30 -3.63 -0.40
N GLN A 44 17.29 -3.33 -1.21
CA GLN A 44 16.78 -4.26 -2.23
C GLN A 44 16.64 -3.56 -3.58
N LYS A 45 17.31 -4.09 -4.61
CA LYS A 45 17.17 -3.64 -6.01
C LYS A 45 17.38 -2.12 -6.21
N GLY A 46 18.32 -1.53 -5.49
CA GLY A 46 18.59 -0.08 -5.54
C GLY A 46 17.66 0.80 -4.70
N LEU A 47 16.70 0.22 -3.97
CA LEU A 47 15.77 0.93 -3.09
C LEU A 47 16.06 0.62 -1.62
N VAL A 48 15.98 1.67 -0.78
CA VAL A 48 16.00 1.48 0.68
C VAL A 48 14.66 0.90 1.12
N VAL A 49 14.72 -0.14 1.93
CA VAL A 49 13.55 -0.85 2.45
C VAL A 49 13.58 -0.72 3.96
N LEU A 50 12.51 -0.15 4.53
CA LEU A 50 12.35 0.06 5.96
C LEU A 50 11.19 -0.79 6.47
N GLU A 51 11.50 -1.87 7.18
CA GLU A 51 10.52 -2.78 7.79
C GLU A 51 10.22 -2.32 9.22
N PHE A 52 9.06 -1.71 9.44
CA PHE A 52 8.68 -1.09 10.70
C PHE A 52 7.97 -2.06 11.64
N ASP A 53 8.26 -1.95 12.94
CA ASP A 53 7.46 -2.47 14.05
C ASP A 53 6.92 -1.31 14.91
N ARG A 54 6.17 -0.40 14.27
CA ARG A 54 5.80 0.89 14.86
C ARG A 54 4.64 0.76 15.84
N LYS A 55 4.87 1.20 17.09
CA LYS A 55 3.82 1.25 18.13
C LYS A 55 2.97 2.51 17.98
N ALA A 56 1.66 2.34 17.79
CA ALA A 56 0.71 3.46 17.74
C ALA A 56 -0.69 3.05 18.21
N ARG A 57 -1.60 4.03 18.30
CA ARG A 57 -3.01 3.78 18.67
C ARG A 57 -3.86 3.20 17.52
N SER A 58 -3.36 3.32 16.30
CA SER A 58 -4.02 2.85 15.08
C SER A 58 -2.99 2.69 13.96
N PHE A 59 -3.32 1.88 12.96
CA PHE A 59 -2.46 1.68 11.80
C PHE A 59 -2.20 2.98 11.05
N SER A 60 -3.21 3.83 10.86
CA SER A 60 -3.04 5.13 10.21
C SER A 60 -2.07 6.04 10.96
N ALA A 61 -2.16 6.08 12.29
CA ALA A 61 -1.21 6.84 13.11
C ALA A 61 0.22 6.28 12.98
N ALA A 62 0.38 4.95 12.97
CA ALA A 62 1.69 4.32 12.75
C ALA A 62 2.26 4.67 11.37
N LEU A 63 1.47 4.44 10.31
CA LEU A 63 1.87 4.66 8.93
C LEU A 63 2.25 6.12 8.66
N PHE A 64 1.42 7.09 9.07
CA PHE A 64 1.72 8.50 8.81
C PHE A 64 2.91 9.02 9.62
N SER A 65 3.10 8.53 10.85
CA SER A 65 4.30 8.87 11.62
C SER A 65 5.56 8.35 10.92
N ALA A 66 5.58 7.08 10.50
CA ALA A 66 6.69 6.49 9.76
C ALA A 66 6.96 7.22 8.42
N LEU A 67 5.93 7.52 7.62
CA LEU A 67 6.09 8.27 6.36
C LEU A 67 6.76 9.64 6.58
N ARG A 68 6.37 10.35 7.63
CA ARG A 68 6.97 11.64 8.00
C ARG A 68 8.43 11.47 8.41
N ASP A 69 8.72 10.46 9.20
CA ASP A 69 10.06 10.22 9.73
C ASP A 69 11.02 9.77 8.61
N VAL A 70 10.56 8.94 7.67
CA VAL A 70 11.32 8.59 6.43
C VAL A 70 11.58 9.82 5.56
N LYS A 71 10.58 10.70 5.39
CA LYS A 71 10.76 11.97 4.66
C LYS A 71 11.77 12.89 5.34
N ARG A 72 11.74 12.97 6.69
CA ARG A 72 12.72 13.73 7.48
C ARG A 72 14.14 13.19 7.36
N ALA A 73 14.29 11.88 7.21
CA ALA A 73 15.57 11.25 6.92
C ALA A 73 16.10 11.60 5.52
N GLY A 74 15.29 12.25 4.66
CA GLY A 74 15.65 12.71 3.32
C GLY A 74 15.33 11.71 2.21
N ALA A 75 14.62 10.61 2.51
CA ALA A 75 14.20 9.65 1.51
C ALA A 75 12.92 10.07 0.80
N ASN A 76 12.82 9.73 -0.49
CA ASN A 76 11.56 9.70 -1.20
C ASN A 76 10.76 8.46 -0.79
N ILE A 77 9.44 8.57 -0.80
CA ILE A 77 8.56 7.43 -0.57
C ILE A 77 8.15 6.92 -1.93
N GLU A 78 8.51 5.69 -2.24
CA GLU A 78 8.14 5.03 -3.49
C GLU A 78 6.91 4.16 -3.31
N ARG A 79 6.83 3.44 -2.17
CA ARG A 79 5.76 2.46 -1.94
C ARG A 79 5.59 2.09 -0.48
N VAL A 80 4.38 1.66 -0.13
CA VAL A 80 4.06 0.98 1.13
C VAL A 80 3.73 -0.48 0.87
N GLU A 81 4.51 -1.31 1.58
CA GLU A 81 4.49 -2.75 1.85
C GLU A 81 3.48 -3.28 2.89
N PRO A 82 2.63 -4.31 2.68
CA PRO A 82 2.26 -5.00 1.44
C PRO A 82 1.30 -4.19 0.55
N ASP A 83 1.51 -4.24 -0.76
CA ASP A 83 0.74 -3.45 -1.73
C ASP A 83 -0.78 -3.73 -1.79
N TYR A 84 -1.56 -2.83 -2.38
CA TYR A 84 -2.99 -3.05 -2.60
C TYR A 84 -3.29 -3.91 -3.85
N LEU A 85 -2.42 -3.95 -4.85
CA LEU A 85 -2.56 -4.87 -5.98
C LEU A 85 -2.06 -6.26 -5.59
N VAL A 86 -2.97 -7.22 -5.51
CA VAL A 86 -2.70 -8.54 -4.95
C VAL A 86 -3.04 -9.66 -5.93
N ASN A 87 -2.21 -10.70 -5.96
CA ASN A 87 -2.56 -11.96 -6.63
C ASN A 87 -3.26 -12.93 -5.65
N ALA A 88 -3.74 -14.07 -6.16
CA ALA A 88 -4.43 -15.07 -5.35
C ALA A 88 -3.58 -15.63 -4.18
N SER A 89 -2.25 -15.67 -4.32
CA SER A 89 -1.31 -16.07 -3.25
C SER A 89 -1.30 -15.06 -2.12
N ASP A 90 -1.29 -13.77 -2.46
CA ASP A 90 -1.28 -12.69 -1.48
C ASP A 90 -2.60 -12.65 -0.73
N ILE A 91 -3.72 -12.81 -1.45
CA ILE A 91 -5.06 -12.94 -0.84
C ILE A 91 -5.09 -14.13 0.13
N ALA A 92 -4.60 -15.30 -0.29
CA ALA A 92 -4.53 -16.49 0.56
C ALA A 92 -3.73 -16.22 1.85
N LYS A 93 -2.52 -15.64 1.72
CA LYS A 93 -1.66 -15.30 2.86
C LYS A 93 -2.33 -14.30 3.81
N ARG A 94 -2.89 -13.21 3.28
CA ARG A 94 -3.52 -12.13 4.08
C ARG A 94 -4.79 -12.57 4.80
N THR A 95 -5.46 -13.60 4.30
CA THR A 95 -6.72 -14.12 4.85
C THR A 95 -6.54 -15.36 5.71
N GLY A 96 -5.35 -15.97 5.69
CA GLY A 96 -5.10 -17.28 6.28
C GLY A 96 -5.81 -18.44 5.57
N MET A 97 -6.38 -18.19 4.38
CA MET A 97 -7.10 -19.20 3.61
C MET A 97 -6.19 -19.94 2.63
N GLY A 98 -6.54 -21.17 2.29
CA GLY A 98 -5.83 -21.92 1.25
C GLY A 98 -6.02 -21.31 -0.15
N ARG A 99 -5.00 -21.40 -1.00
CA ARG A 99 -5.06 -20.96 -2.41
C ARG A 99 -6.24 -21.56 -3.18
N ALA A 100 -6.57 -22.82 -2.91
CA ALA A 100 -7.72 -23.49 -3.51
C ALA A 100 -9.05 -22.80 -3.16
N ALA A 101 -9.21 -22.33 -1.92
CA ALA A 101 -10.41 -21.58 -1.51
C ALA A 101 -10.52 -20.26 -2.27
N ILE A 102 -9.40 -19.53 -2.43
CA ILE A 102 -9.37 -18.29 -3.22
C ILE A 102 -9.67 -18.53 -4.70
N SER A 103 -9.16 -19.63 -5.27
CA SER A 103 -9.46 -20.04 -6.64
C SER A 103 -10.96 -20.30 -6.85
N LEU A 104 -11.62 -20.99 -5.91
CA LEU A 104 -13.06 -21.22 -5.98
C LEU A 104 -13.88 -19.92 -5.93
N TYR A 105 -13.47 -18.94 -5.11
CA TYR A 105 -14.10 -17.61 -5.10
C TYR A 105 -13.92 -16.90 -6.44
N ALA A 106 -12.68 -16.88 -6.97
CA ALA A 106 -12.36 -16.23 -8.23
C ALA A 106 -13.12 -16.80 -9.44
N LYS A 107 -13.48 -18.09 -9.40
CA LYS A 107 -14.29 -18.76 -10.42
C LYS A 107 -15.79 -18.61 -10.22
N GLY A 108 -16.23 -18.01 -9.11
CA GLY A 108 -17.65 -17.97 -8.72
C GLY A 108 -18.23 -19.33 -8.33
N GLU A 109 -17.37 -20.34 -8.11
CA GLU A 109 -17.77 -21.68 -7.66
C GLU A 109 -18.05 -21.71 -6.15
N ARG A 110 -17.59 -20.70 -5.42
CA ARG A 110 -17.83 -20.50 -3.99
C ARG A 110 -18.23 -19.05 -3.75
N ALA A 111 -19.43 -18.84 -3.20
CA ALA A 111 -20.04 -17.53 -2.97
C ALA A 111 -20.22 -16.68 -4.26
N GLN A 112 -21.15 -15.73 -4.21
CA GLN A 112 -21.44 -14.85 -5.35
C GLN A 112 -20.66 -13.54 -5.24
N ALA A 113 -20.44 -12.89 -6.38
CA ALA A 113 -19.91 -11.53 -6.48
C ALA A 113 -18.51 -11.30 -5.87
N PHE A 114 -17.63 -12.32 -5.89
CA PHE A 114 -16.22 -12.07 -5.60
C PHE A 114 -15.65 -11.05 -6.60
N PRO A 115 -14.83 -10.07 -6.17
CA PRO A 115 -14.34 -9.02 -7.06
C PRO A 115 -13.61 -9.55 -8.29
N HIS A 116 -13.77 -8.86 -9.41
CA HIS A 116 -13.00 -9.13 -10.63
C HIS A 116 -11.58 -8.58 -10.49
N PRO A 117 -10.59 -9.20 -11.16
CA PRO A 117 -9.25 -8.63 -11.20
C PRO A 117 -9.25 -7.29 -11.96
N VAL A 118 -8.49 -6.33 -11.43
CA VAL A 118 -8.36 -4.96 -11.97
C VAL A 118 -7.16 -4.81 -12.92
N ALA A 119 -6.23 -5.76 -12.90
CA ALA A 119 -5.09 -5.78 -13.79
C ALA A 119 -4.65 -7.23 -14.11
N ARG A 120 -3.89 -7.38 -15.20
CA ARG A 120 -3.35 -8.68 -15.65
C ARG A 120 -4.42 -9.78 -15.84
N VAL A 121 -5.66 -9.38 -16.16
CA VAL A 121 -6.84 -10.24 -16.28
C VAL A 121 -6.64 -11.40 -17.27
N THR A 122 -5.82 -11.20 -18.30
CA THR A 122 -5.54 -12.20 -19.35
C THR A 122 -4.40 -13.15 -19.01
N THR A 123 -3.84 -13.09 -17.80
CA THR A 123 -2.68 -13.92 -17.40
C THR A 123 -3.06 -14.93 -16.31
N ASP A 124 -2.21 -15.93 -16.09
CA ASP A 124 -2.37 -16.91 -15.00
C ASP A 124 -2.16 -16.32 -13.59
N SER A 125 -1.76 -15.06 -13.50
CA SER A 125 -1.57 -14.34 -12.24
C SER A 125 -2.23 -12.96 -12.31
N PRO A 126 -3.58 -12.92 -12.37
CA PRO A 126 -4.31 -11.67 -12.39
C PRO A 126 -4.20 -10.98 -11.03
N LEU A 127 -4.39 -9.66 -11.04
CA LEU A 127 -4.26 -8.80 -9.86
C LEU A 127 -5.62 -8.21 -9.52
N TRP A 128 -5.98 -8.31 -8.24
CA TRP A 128 -7.16 -7.70 -7.66
C TRP A 128 -6.78 -6.45 -6.87
N ASP A 129 -7.73 -5.53 -6.71
CA ASP A 129 -7.62 -4.49 -5.69
C ASP A 129 -7.96 -5.11 -4.33
N TRP A 130 -6.98 -5.14 -3.42
CA TRP A 130 -7.12 -5.67 -2.07
C TRP A 130 -8.19 -4.94 -1.27
N VAL A 131 -8.49 -3.68 -1.56
CA VAL A 131 -9.60 -2.95 -0.92
C VAL A 131 -10.93 -3.58 -1.30
N GLU A 132 -11.12 -3.96 -2.57
CA GLU A 132 -12.35 -4.61 -3.02
C GLU A 132 -12.47 -6.01 -2.42
N VAL A 133 -11.39 -6.79 -2.47
CA VAL A 133 -11.37 -8.16 -1.92
C VAL A 133 -11.59 -8.15 -0.40
N SER A 134 -10.88 -7.29 0.33
CA SER A 134 -11.04 -7.21 1.79
C SER A 134 -12.43 -6.70 2.19
N SER A 135 -13.01 -5.75 1.44
CA SER A 135 -14.38 -5.28 1.68
C SER A 135 -15.39 -6.41 1.47
N TRP A 136 -15.28 -7.13 0.36
CA TRP A 136 -16.13 -8.30 0.09
C TRP A 136 -16.00 -9.35 1.20
N MET A 137 -14.77 -9.67 1.62
CA MET A 137 -14.54 -10.63 2.70
C MET A 137 -15.03 -10.16 4.07
N TYR A 138 -15.02 -8.86 4.35
CA TYR A 138 -15.63 -8.30 5.56
C TYR A 138 -17.16 -8.53 5.55
N HIS A 139 -17.83 -8.28 4.42
CA HIS A 139 -19.26 -8.54 4.27
C HIS A 139 -19.60 -10.03 4.44
N GLU A 140 -18.71 -10.91 3.99
CA GLU A 140 -18.83 -12.36 4.19
C GLU A 140 -18.39 -12.84 5.59
N HIS A 141 -18.13 -11.91 6.52
CA HIS A 141 -17.69 -12.18 7.90
C HIS A 141 -16.35 -12.96 8.00
N LYS A 142 -15.48 -12.83 6.99
CA LYS A 142 -14.19 -13.53 6.90
C LYS A 142 -13.00 -12.68 7.36
N LEU A 143 -13.15 -11.35 7.34
CA LEU A 143 -12.14 -10.42 7.81
C LEU A 143 -12.75 -9.39 8.75
N PRO A 144 -11.98 -8.84 9.71
CA PRO A 144 -12.42 -7.72 10.52
C PRO A 144 -12.40 -6.41 9.71
N LEU A 145 -13.20 -5.42 10.13
CA LEU A 145 -13.24 -4.09 9.51
C LEU A 145 -11.84 -3.42 9.48
N GLY A 146 -11.00 -3.72 10.46
CA GLY A 146 -9.62 -3.22 10.53
C GLY A 146 -8.81 -3.52 9.26
N ALA A 147 -8.93 -4.73 8.69
CA ALA A 147 -8.22 -5.12 7.48
C ALA A 147 -8.63 -4.27 6.26
N VAL A 148 -9.90 -3.89 6.17
CA VAL A 148 -10.43 -3.02 5.11
C VAL A 148 -9.89 -1.60 5.26
N VAL A 149 -9.83 -1.09 6.50
CA VAL A 149 -9.28 0.23 6.78
C VAL A 149 -7.80 0.28 6.42
N GLU A 150 -7.01 -0.70 6.84
CA GLU A 150 -5.58 -0.81 6.49
C GLU A 150 -5.37 -0.85 4.98
N ALA A 151 -6.12 -1.68 4.26
CA ALA A 151 -6.07 -1.76 2.80
C ALA A 151 -6.33 -0.40 2.13
N LYS A 152 -7.35 0.35 2.60
CA LYS A 152 -7.68 1.67 2.07
C LYS A 152 -6.55 2.68 2.30
N MET A 153 -5.94 2.66 3.49
CA MET A 153 -4.84 3.56 3.83
C MET A 153 -3.61 3.31 2.93
N VAL A 154 -3.23 2.04 2.77
CA VAL A 154 -2.08 1.67 1.92
C VAL A 154 -2.34 2.05 0.46
N ARG A 155 -3.52 1.73 -0.08
CA ARG A 155 -3.87 2.08 -1.46
C ARG A 155 -3.80 3.59 -1.70
N GLU A 156 -4.34 4.38 -0.77
CA GLU A 156 -4.38 5.83 -0.94
C GLU A 156 -2.98 6.44 -0.90
N VAL A 157 -2.13 6.00 0.03
CA VAL A 157 -0.73 6.43 0.06
C VAL A 157 -0.03 6.03 -1.24
N ASN A 158 -0.16 4.77 -1.67
CA ASN A 158 0.52 4.28 -2.88
C ASN A 158 0.06 5.04 -4.12
N ARG A 159 -1.23 5.35 -4.27
CA ARG A 159 -1.74 6.17 -5.38
C ARG A 159 -1.13 7.57 -5.42
N VAL A 160 -1.03 8.22 -4.26
CA VAL A 160 -0.47 9.57 -4.16
C VAL A 160 1.01 9.56 -4.52
N VAL A 161 1.80 8.59 -4.01
CA VAL A 161 3.25 8.56 -4.25
C VAL A 161 3.61 8.08 -5.66
N THR A 162 2.83 7.19 -6.26
CA THR A 162 3.08 6.76 -7.66
C THR A 162 2.54 7.76 -8.69
N GLY A 163 2.02 8.91 -8.25
CA GLY A 163 1.48 9.94 -9.15
C GLY A 163 0.30 9.45 -9.98
N ASP A 164 -0.46 8.50 -9.44
CA ASP A 164 -1.49 7.79 -10.17
C ASP A 164 -2.74 8.68 -10.33
N ARG A 165 -2.66 9.57 -11.32
CA ARG A 165 -3.73 9.92 -12.26
C ARG A 165 -3.19 10.88 -13.32
N LEU A 166 -3.00 10.36 -14.54
CA LEU A 166 -3.54 11.05 -15.71
C LEU A 166 -4.15 10.05 -16.71
N PRO A 167 -5.24 10.45 -17.38
CA PRO A 167 -6.04 9.61 -18.25
C PRO A 167 -5.32 9.16 -19.53
N PRO A 168 -5.91 8.20 -20.28
CA PRO A 168 -5.37 7.78 -21.57
C PRO A 168 -5.20 8.95 -22.55
N LEU A 169 -4.22 8.85 -23.44
CA LEU A 169 -3.78 9.95 -24.32
C LEU A 169 -4.81 10.41 -25.36
N TRP A 170 -5.85 9.64 -25.69
CA TRP A 170 -6.98 10.15 -26.46
C TRP A 170 -7.79 11.14 -25.62
N LEU A 171 -8.01 10.82 -24.34
CA LEU A 171 -8.63 11.70 -23.36
C LEU A 171 -7.68 12.88 -23.07
N ALA A 172 -6.37 12.65 -22.97
CA ALA A 172 -5.40 13.73 -22.81
C ALA A 172 -5.30 14.65 -24.05
N ARG A 173 -5.23 14.11 -25.28
CA ARG A 173 -5.20 14.89 -26.54
C ARG A 173 -6.53 15.57 -26.87
N GLN A 174 -7.66 14.93 -26.57
CA GLN A 174 -8.98 15.53 -26.73
C GLN A 174 -9.15 16.70 -25.74
N LEU A 175 -8.70 16.53 -24.49
CA LEU A 175 -8.63 17.61 -23.51
C LEU A 175 -7.63 18.72 -23.92
N GLN A 176 -6.55 18.37 -24.61
CA GLN A 176 -5.53 19.31 -25.07
C GLN A 176 -5.96 20.08 -26.34
N MET A 177 -6.69 19.46 -27.27
CA MET A 177 -7.21 20.09 -28.49
C MET A 177 -8.45 20.97 -28.24
N GLN A 178 -9.33 20.62 -27.29
CA GLN A 178 -10.46 21.49 -26.88
C GLN A 178 -10.00 22.81 -26.26
N ARG A 179 -8.98 22.77 -25.39
CA ARG A 179 -8.42 23.97 -24.75
C ARG A 179 -7.78 24.97 -25.72
N ILE A 180 -7.35 24.53 -26.90
CA ILE A 180 -6.77 25.39 -27.95
C ILE A 180 -7.86 26.07 -28.78
N ALA A 181 -9.03 25.44 -28.95
CA ALA A 181 -10.14 25.99 -29.74
C ALA A 181 -10.93 27.10 -29.02
N GLU A 182 -11.07 27.05 -27.70
CA GLU A 182 -11.80 28.05 -26.89
C GLU A 182 -11.03 29.35 -26.66
N ALA A 183 -9.69 29.32 -26.76
CA ALA A 183 -8.85 30.52 -26.60
C ALA A 183 -8.76 31.38 -27.87
N ALA A 184 -9.44 30.99 -28.96
CA ALA A 184 -9.41 31.63 -30.28
C ALA A 184 -10.71 32.36 -30.67
N GLN A 185 -11.64 32.56 -29.73
CA GLN A 185 -12.84 33.41 -29.84
C GLN A 185 -12.69 34.66 -28.98
#